data_AF-A0A4D8PZ92-F1
#
_entry.id   AF-A0A4D8PZ92-F1
#
_cell.length_a   1.000
_cell.length_b   1.000
_cell.length_c   1.000
_cell.angle_alpha   90.00
_cell.angle_beta   90.00
_cell.angle_gamma   90.00
#
_symmetry.space_group_name_H-M   'P 1'
#
loop_
_entity.id
_entity.type
_entity.pdbx_description
1 polymer ?
#
loop_
_entity_poly.entity_id
_entity_poly.type
_entity_poly.pdbx_seq_one_letter_code
_entity_poly.pdbx_strand_id
1 'polypeptide(L)'
;MSSAAISTTLYRHHHATVGQLVDRIDSLLAAPSPVANAAALATAVRDLFGVFTVHLSLEDSALYPRLLAHPTPALRATAARFQAEMGSLRARFDRYRSSWPGPLAVSKDPETFVRETREVVTALKHRIAREDLELYDVIDRAALADRTANR
;
A
#
# COMPACT_ATOMS: atom_id res chain seq x y z
N MET A 1 11.42 -29.78 -5.59
CA MET A 1 12.13 -28.50 -5.80
C MET A 1 11.99 -27.69 -4.54
N SER A 2 13.10 -27.27 -3.92
CA SER A 2 13.05 -26.44 -2.72
C SER A 2 12.40 -25.09 -3.07
N SER A 3 11.23 -24.80 -2.50
CA SER A 3 10.60 -23.48 -2.64
C SER A 3 11.48 -22.50 -1.86
N ALA A 4 12.14 -21.58 -2.55
CA ALA A 4 12.93 -20.54 -1.89
C ALA A 4 12.01 -19.76 -0.93
N ALA A 5 12.40 -19.68 0.34
CA ALA A 5 11.62 -19.02 1.38
C ALA A 5 11.19 -17.61 0.93
N ILE A 6 9.90 -17.32 1.07
CA ILE A 6 9.34 -16.01 0.76
C ILE A 6 9.60 -15.12 1.97
N SER A 7 10.36 -14.04 1.78
CA SER A 7 10.67 -13.05 2.82
C SER A 7 9.76 -11.83 2.70
N THR A 8 9.26 -11.36 3.85
CA THR A 8 8.43 -10.15 3.98
C THR A 8 9.24 -8.88 4.25
N THR A 9 10.55 -8.97 4.49
CA THR A 9 11.41 -7.85 4.93
C THR A 9 11.34 -6.63 4.01
N LEU A 10 11.44 -6.83 2.69
CA LEU A 10 11.39 -5.74 1.72
C LEU A 10 10.05 -4.99 1.78
N TYR A 11 8.95 -5.72 1.82
CA TYR A 11 7.61 -5.13 1.79
C TYR A 11 7.31 -4.38 3.09
N ARG A 12 7.74 -4.93 4.24
CA ARG A 12 7.64 -4.24 5.54
C ARG A 12 8.49 -2.97 5.59
N HIS A 13 9.65 -2.95 4.94
CA HIS A 13 10.44 -1.72 4.80
C HIS A 13 9.69 -0.66 3.97
N HIS A 14 9.08 -1.06 2.86
CA HIS A 14 8.23 -0.16 2.06
C HIS A 14 7.03 0.37 2.88
N HIS A 15 6.38 -0.48 3.69
CA HIS A 15 5.30 -0.05 4.58
C HIS A 15 5.77 1.00 5.58
N ALA A 16 6.97 0.84 6.15
CA ALA A 16 7.54 1.83 7.06
C ALA A 16 7.79 3.19 6.36
N THR A 17 8.32 3.19 5.13
CA THR A 17 8.48 4.41 4.34
C THR A 17 7.14 5.06 4.00
N VAL A 18 6.15 4.25 3.61
CA VAL A 18 4.79 4.75 3.36
C VAL A 18 4.17 5.35 4.63
N GLY A 19 4.37 4.71 5.79
CA GLY A 19 3.92 5.20 7.10
C GLY A 19 4.44 6.61 7.40
N GLN A 20 5.74 6.86 7.19
CA GLN A 20 6.33 8.20 7.38
C GLN A 20 5.69 9.28 6.48
N LEU A 21 5.36 8.92 5.23
CA LEU A 21 4.70 9.83 4.29
C LEU A 21 3.23 10.07 4.67
N VAL A 22 2.54 9.02 5.13
CA VAL A 22 1.18 9.12 5.66
C VAL A 22 1.14 10.01 6.90
N ASP A 23 2.08 9.88 7.84
CA ASP A 23 2.13 10.71 9.04
C ASP A 23 2.33 12.19 8.70
N ARG A 24 3.15 12.48 7.70
CA ARG A 24 3.31 13.84 7.15
C ARG A 24 2.00 14.36 6.55
N ILE A 25 1.29 13.54 5.78
CA ILE A 25 0.00 13.91 5.19
C ILE A 25 -1.05 14.15 6.27
N ASP A 26 -1.17 13.25 7.25
CA ASP A 26 -2.11 13.36 8.36
C ASP A 26 -1.85 14.64 9.18
N SER A 27 -0.58 15.00 9.39
CA SER A 27 -0.21 16.26 10.05
C SER A 27 -0.67 17.50 9.27
N LEU A 28 -0.51 17.52 7.95
CA LEU A 28 -0.97 18.63 7.09
C LEU A 28 -2.50 18.72 7.05
N LEU A 29 -3.18 17.57 7.10
CA LEU A 29 -4.63 17.44 7.14
C LEU A 29 -5.22 17.80 8.51
N ALA A 30 -4.45 17.68 9.60
CA ALA A 30 -4.90 18.02 10.96
C ALA A 30 -4.75 19.52 11.28
N ALA A 31 -4.08 20.30 10.43
CA ALA A 31 -3.91 21.73 10.62
C ALA A 31 -5.27 22.47 10.68
N PRO A 32 -5.37 23.63 11.37
CA PRO A 32 -6.62 24.41 11.44
C PRO A 32 -7.20 24.80 10.07
N SER A 33 -6.34 24.96 9.06
CA SER A 33 -6.74 25.15 7.67
C SER A 33 -5.94 24.21 6.75
N PRO A 34 -6.45 23.00 6.47
CA PRO A 34 -5.79 22.07 5.56
C PRO A 34 -5.73 22.59 4.12
N VAL A 35 -6.70 23.42 3.73
CA VAL A 35 -6.76 24.08 2.41
C VAL A 35 -5.56 25.02 2.21
N ALA A 36 -5.12 25.72 3.25
CA ALA A 36 -3.91 26.54 3.18
C ALA A 36 -2.64 25.71 2.91
N ASN A 37 -2.67 24.41 3.23
CA ASN A 37 -1.59 23.47 3.01
C ASN A 37 -1.70 22.70 1.68
N ALA A 38 -2.66 23.01 0.80
CA ALA A 38 -2.97 22.18 -0.37
C ALA A 38 -1.76 21.90 -1.27
N ALA A 39 -0.86 22.87 -1.46
CA ALA A 39 0.38 22.67 -2.22
C ALA A 39 1.36 21.70 -1.54
N ALA A 40 1.55 21.83 -0.22
CA ALA A 40 2.39 20.93 0.56
C ALA A 40 1.79 19.51 0.61
N LEU A 41 0.47 19.42 0.75
CA LEU A 41 -0.28 18.16 0.73
C LEU A 41 -0.14 17.47 -0.63
N ALA A 42 -0.29 18.20 -1.73
CA ALA A 42 -0.07 17.67 -3.08
C ALA A 42 1.36 17.13 -3.27
N THR A 43 2.36 17.78 -2.69
CA THR A 43 3.75 17.28 -2.71
C THR A 43 3.88 15.98 -1.93
N ALA A 44 3.40 15.94 -0.68
CA ALA A 44 3.48 14.74 0.15
C ALA A 44 2.73 13.55 -0.48
N VAL A 45 1.58 13.79 -1.13
CA VAL A 45 0.84 12.75 -1.85
C VAL A 45 1.58 12.25 -3.09
N ARG A 46 2.28 13.12 -3.83
CA ARG A 46 3.12 12.69 -4.96
C ARG A 46 4.27 11.79 -4.49
N ASP A 47 4.93 12.16 -3.39
CA ASP A 47 6.00 11.38 -2.79
C ASP A 47 5.48 9.99 -2.36
N LEU A 48 4.33 9.97 -1.67
CA LEU A 48 3.62 8.75 -1.27
C LEU A 48 3.36 7.83 -2.46
N PHE A 49 2.82 8.36 -3.54
CA PHE A 49 2.49 7.56 -4.72
C PHE A 49 3.72 7.05 -5.46
N GLY A 50 4.84 7.79 -5.44
CA GLY A 50 6.10 7.31 -6.00
C GLY A 50 6.56 6.02 -5.34
N VAL A 51 6.62 6.02 -4.00
CA VAL A 51 7.00 4.83 -3.21
C VAL A 51 5.97 3.72 -3.38
N PHE A 52 4.69 4.04 -3.25
CA PHE A 52 3.64 3.04 -3.26
C PHE A 52 3.51 2.34 -4.63
N THR A 53 3.69 3.06 -5.73
CA THR A 53 3.66 2.44 -7.08
C THR A 53 4.72 1.35 -7.24
N VAL A 54 5.93 1.58 -6.71
CA VAL A 54 7.00 0.56 -6.73
C VAL A 54 6.64 -0.63 -5.86
N HIS A 55 6.13 -0.39 -4.66
CA HIS A 55 5.65 -1.44 -3.76
C HIS A 55 4.57 -2.31 -4.42
N LEU A 56 3.54 -1.69 -5.00
CA LEU A 56 2.47 -2.39 -5.72
C LEU A 56 3.01 -3.26 -6.86
N SER A 57 3.93 -2.71 -7.65
CA SER A 57 4.53 -3.44 -8.75
C SER A 57 5.26 -4.70 -8.28
N LEU A 58 5.96 -4.64 -7.15
CA LEU A 58 6.67 -5.78 -6.59
C LEU A 58 5.70 -6.85 -6.07
N GLU A 59 4.60 -6.44 -5.46
CA GLU A 59 3.59 -7.40 -5.01
C GLU A 59 2.96 -8.14 -6.20
N ASP A 60 2.54 -7.40 -7.23
CA ASP A 60 1.89 -7.94 -8.42
C ASP A 60 2.83 -8.83 -9.26
N SER A 61 4.07 -8.39 -9.48
CA SER A 61 4.98 -9.12 -10.37
C SER A 61 5.76 -10.23 -9.68
N ALA A 62 5.88 -10.21 -8.34
CA ALA A 62 6.73 -11.14 -7.61
C ALA A 62 6.05 -11.80 -6.42
N LEU A 63 5.43 -11.05 -5.49
CA LEU A 63 4.89 -11.63 -4.26
C LEU A 63 3.69 -12.54 -4.55
N TYR A 64 2.61 -12.01 -5.13
CA TYR A 64 1.38 -12.76 -5.37
C TYR A 64 1.61 -13.99 -6.24
N PRO A 65 2.35 -13.94 -7.37
CA PRO A 65 2.63 -15.14 -8.17
C PRO A 65 3.30 -16.26 -7.37
N ARG A 66 4.27 -15.93 -6.50
CA ARG A 66 4.95 -16.93 -5.66
C ARG A 66 4.01 -17.53 -4.61
N LEU A 67 3.17 -16.71 -3.99
CA LEU A 67 2.22 -17.17 -2.99
C LEU A 67 1.11 -18.04 -3.60
N LEU A 68 0.64 -17.69 -4.79
CA LEU A 68 -0.36 -18.46 -5.53
C LEU A 68 0.17 -19.82 -6.02
N ALA A 69 1.48 -19.94 -6.25
CA ALA A 69 2.13 -21.21 -6.57
C ALA A 69 2.52 -22.06 -5.34
N HIS A 70 2.32 -21.54 -4.12
CA HIS A 70 2.76 -22.21 -2.89
C HIS A 70 1.93 -23.48 -2.60
N PRO A 71 2.53 -24.58 -2.07
CA PRO A 71 1.79 -25.80 -1.73
C PRO A 71 0.71 -25.59 -0.65
N THR A 72 0.93 -24.67 0.29
CA THR A 72 -0.01 -24.35 1.39
C THR A 72 -1.30 -23.69 0.89
N PRO A 73 -2.47 -24.32 1.03
CA PRO A 73 -3.75 -23.77 0.53
C PRO A 73 -4.13 -22.42 1.16
N ALA A 74 -3.85 -22.24 2.46
CA ALA A 74 -4.12 -20.99 3.16
C ALA A 74 -3.34 -19.81 2.56
N LEU A 75 -2.08 -20.00 2.15
CA LEU A 75 -1.30 -18.95 1.49
C LEU A 75 -1.91 -18.55 0.15
N ARG A 76 -2.31 -19.53 -0.68
CA ARG A 76 -2.92 -19.26 -1.99
C ARG A 76 -4.24 -18.49 -1.83
N ALA A 77 -5.09 -18.93 -0.91
CA ALA A 77 -6.39 -18.29 -0.67
C ALA A 77 -6.23 -16.85 -0.17
N THR A 78 -5.35 -16.61 0.80
CA THR A 78 -5.06 -15.27 1.31
C THR A 78 -4.46 -14.38 0.22
N ALA A 79 -3.49 -14.88 -0.54
CA ALA A 79 -2.86 -14.12 -1.63
C ALA A 79 -3.84 -13.75 -2.75
N ALA A 80 -4.70 -14.67 -3.20
CA ALA A 80 -5.72 -14.40 -4.21
C ALA A 80 -6.68 -13.29 -3.77
N ARG A 81 -7.09 -13.31 -2.50
CA ARG A 81 -7.95 -12.27 -1.93
C ARG A 81 -7.24 -10.91 -1.90
N PHE A 82 -6.02 -10.85 -1.38
CA PHE A 82 -5.25 -9.60 -1.33
C PHE A 82 -4.95 -9.05 -2.72
N GLN A 83 -4.62 -9.89 -3.71
CA GLN A 83 -4.38 -9.47 -5.09
C GLN A 83 -5.66 -8.87 -5.73
N ALA A 84 -6.82 -9.52 -5.55
CA ALA A 84 -8.08 -9.01 -6.08
C ALA A 84 -8.47 -7.66 -5.45
N GLU A 85 -8.36 -7.55 -4.13
CA GLU A 85 -8.57 -6.28 -3.42
C GLU A 85 -7.60 -5.18 -3.89
N MET A 86 -6.35 -5.52 -4.26
CA MET A 86 -5.36 -4.55 -4.72
C MET A 86 -5.74 -3.89 -6.04
N GLY A 87 -6.30 -4.66 -6.98
CA GLY A 87 -6.80 -4.12 -8.25
C GLY A 87 -7.84 -3.01 -8.05
N SER A 88 -8.72 -3.17 -7.04
CA SER A 88 -9.72 -2.15 -6.71
C SER A 88 -9.08 -0.87 -6.13
N LEU A 89 -8.03 -1.01 -5.31
CA LEU A 89 -7.32 0.12 -4.72
C LEU A 89 -6.54 0.88 -5.80
N ARG A 90 -5.87 0.17 -6.71
CA ARG A 90 -5.15 0.77 -7.83
C ARG A 90 -6.07 1.63 -8.70
N ALA A 91 -7.26 1.14 -9.02
CA ALA A 91 -8.25 1.91 -9.78
C ALA A 91 -8.68 3.21 -9.06
N ARG A 92 -8.80 3.18 -7.72
CA ARG A 92 -9.08 4.39 -6.92
C ARG A 92 -7.93 5.39 -6.98
N PHE A 93 -6.69 4.90 -6.90
CA PHE A 93 -5.48 5.74 -6.98
C PHE A 93 -5.31 6.37 -8.36
N ASP A 94 -5.51 5.60 -9.43
CA ASP A 94 -5.41 6.08 -10.80
C ASP A 94 -6.45 7.17 -11.08
N ARG A 95 -7.68 6.99 -10.57
CA ARG A 95 -8.73 8.02 -10.62
C ARG A 95 -8.30 9.28 -9.89
N TYR A 96 -7.82 9.16 -8.65
CA TYR A 96 -7.35 10.30 -7.87
C TYR A 96 -6.22 11.07 -8.60
N ARG A 97 -5.22 10.36 -9.16
CA ARG A 97 -4.14 11.00 -9.94
C ARG A 97 -4.68 11.75 -11.16
N SER A 98 -5.70 11.19 -11.80
CA SER A 98 -6.35 11.80 -12.96
C SER A 98 -7.16 13.04 -12.58
N SER A 99 -7.79 13.06 -11.41
CA SER A 99 -8.51 14.22 -10.87
C SER A 99 -7.56 15.37 -10.48
N TRP A 100 -6.35 15.06 -10.04
CA TRP A 100 -5.39 16.04 -9.51
C TRP A 100 -4.03 16.02 -10.24
N PRO A 101 -3.99 16.31 -11.56
CA PRO A 101 -2.78 16.17 -12.37
C PRO A 101 -1.68 17.20 -12.06
N GLY A 102 -2.00 18.27 -11.34
CA GLY A 102 -1.01 19.29 -10.99
C GLY A 102 -1.57 20.44 -10.16
N PRO A 103 -0.71 21.44 -9.84
CA PRO A 103 -1.06 22.53 -8.92
C PRO A 103 -2.30 23.33 -9.32
N LEU A 104 -2.53 23.53 -10.63
CA LEU A 104 -3.68 24.26 -11.14
C LEU A 104 -5.01 23.55 -10.85
N ALA A 105 -5.05 22.21 -10.89
CA ALA A 105 -6.25 21.46 -10.56
C ALA A 105 -6.56 21.61 -9.07
N VAL A 106 -5.53 21.44 -8.23
CA VAL A 106 -5.63 21.60 -6.78
C VAL A 106 -6.08 23.01 -6.38
N SER A 107 -5.57 24.06 -7.03
CA SER A 107 -5.94 25.44 -6.70
C SER A 107 -7.38 25.81 -7.08
N LYS A 108 -7.99 25.09 -8.05
CA LYS A 108 -9.36 25.33 -8.49
C LYS A 108 -10.39 24.76 -7.51
N ASP A 109 -10.06 23.68 -6.81
CA ASP A 109 -10.95 23.04 -5.84
C ASP A 109 -10.14 22.38 -4.70
N PRO A 110 -9.54 23.18 -3.81
CA PRO A 110 -8.69 22.65 -2.75
C PRO A 110 -9.48 21.90 -1.66
N GLU A 111 -10.78 22.19 -1.51
CA GLU A 111 -11.65 21.52 -0.54
C GLU A 111 -11.92 20.07 -0.96
N THR A 112 -12.32 19.85 -2.22
CA THR A 112 -12.47 18.50 -2.78
C THR A 112 -11.14 17.76 -2.78
N PHE A 113 -10.04 18.43 -3.11
CA PHE A 113 -8.71 17.83 -3.04
C PHE A 113 -8.39 17.31 -1.63
N VAL A 114 -8.59 18.13 -0.59
CA VAL A 114 -8.38 17.72 0.81
C VAL A 114 -9.28 16.54 1.19
N ARG A 115 -10.56 16.58 0.83
CA ARG A 115 -11.52 15.50 1.12
C ARG A 115 -11.10 14.18 0.47
N GLU A 116 -10.83 14.20 -0.82
CA GLU A 116 -10.40 13.01 -1.57
C GLU A 116 -9.04 12.49 -1.11
N THR A 117 -8.16 13.39 -0.65
CA THR A 117 -6.86 12.99 -0.06
C THR A 117 -7.04 12.21 1.23
N ARG A 118 -7.95 12.64 2.12
CA ARG A 118 -8.28 11.86 3.33
C ARG A 118 -8.76 10.47 2.96
N GLU A 119 -9.68 10.40 2.02
CA GLU A 119 -10.29 9.17 1.55
C GLU A 119 -9.27 8.15 0.99
N VAL A 120 -8.36 8.60 0.11
CA VAL A 120 -7.36 7.70 -0.49
C VAL A 120 -6.32 7.25 0.54
N VAL A 121 -5.92 8.15 1.45
CA VAL A 121 -4.97 7.83 2.53
C VAL A 121 -5.59 6.87 3.54
N THR A 122 -6.87 7.05 3.92
CA THR A 122 -7.57 6.10 4.79
C THR A 122 -7.63 4.70 4.16
N ALA A 123 -7.95 4.61 2.87
CA ALA A 123 -7.99 3.33 2.16
C ALA A 123 -6.61 2.65 2.14
N LEU A 124 -5.54 3.43 1.95
CA LEU A 124 -4.16 2.95 1.97
C LEU A 124 -3.75 2.42 3.35
N LYS A 125 -4.03 3.18 4.42
CA LYS A 125 -3.73 2.77 5.79
C LYS A 125 -4.42 1.45 6.15
N HIS A 126 -5.69 1.33 5.78
CA HIS A 126 -6.45 0.11 6.00
C HIS A 126 -5.85 -1.07 5.24
N ARG A 127 -5.39 -0.85 4.00
CA ARG A 127 -4.74 -1.89 3.20
C ARG A 127 -3.46 -2.40 3.85
N ILE A 128 -2.53 -1.49 4.16
CA ILE A 128 -1.23 -1.79 4.76
C ILE A 128 -1.40 -2.53 6.09
N ALA A 129 -2.31 -2.05 6.96
CA ALA A 129 -2.57 -2.69 8.24
C ALA A 129 -3.02 -4.16 8.08
N ARG A 130 -3.87 -4.44 7.09
CA ARG A 130 -4.34 -5.80 6.82
C ARG A 130 -3.26 -6.69 6.20
N GLU A 131 -2.42 -6.16 5.32
CA GLU A 131 -1.27 -6.90 4.81
C GLU A 131 -0.31 -7.28 5.94
N ASP A 132 0.00 -6.34 6.84
CA ASP A 132 0.89 -6.59 7.97
C ASP A 132 0.32 -7.61 8.97
N LEU A 133 -0.98 -7.54 9.26
CA LEU A 133 -1.64 -8.36 10.28
C LEU A 133 -2.13 -9.72 9.74
N GLU A 134 -2.49 -9.81 8.46
CA GLU A 134 -3.08 -11.02 7.89
C GLU A 134 -2.14 -11.69 6.88
N LEU A 135 -1.70 -10.98 5.85
CA LEU A 135 -0.95 -11.59 4.75
C LEU A 135 0.46 -12.01 5.21
N TYR A 136 1.22 -11.06 5.76
CA TYR A 136 2.61 -11.31 6.15
C TYR A 136 2.71 -12.27 7.32
N ASP A 137 1.75 -12.25 8.24
CA ASP A 137 1.63 -13.19 9.35
C ASP A 137 1.46 -14.65 8.84
N VAL A 138 0.64 -14.88 7.81
CA VAL A 138 0.51 -16.21 7.18
C VAL A 138 1.81 -16.63 6.47
N ILE A 139 2.51 -15.68 5.82
CA ILE A 139 3.81 -15.95 5.16
C ILE A 139 4.87 -16.34 6.19
N ASP A 140 4.99 -15.57 7.27
CA ASP A 140 6.00 -15.78 8.30
C ASP A 140 5.79 -17.13 9.01
N ARG A 141 4.53 -17.50 9.28
CA ARG A 141 4.17 -18.84 9.80
C ARG A 141 4.56 -19.97 8.86
N ALA A 142 4.30 -19.84 7.56
CA ALA A 142 4.66 -20.85 6.58
C ALA A 142 6.19 -21.00 6.50
N ALA A 143 6.93 -19.89 6.49
CA ALA A 143 8.39 -19.90 6.48
C ALA A 143 8.99 -20.54 7.74
N LEU A 144 8.34 -20.40 8.91
CA LEU A 144 8.73 -21.10 10.13
C LEU A 144 8.51 -22.63 10.01
N ALA A 145 7.35 -23.05 9.49
CA ALA A 145 7.02 -24.47 9.32
C ALA A 145 7.97 -25.19 8.35
N ASP A 146 8.35 -24.53 7.25
CA ASP A 146 9.31 -25.09 6.28
C ASP A 146 10.70 -25.28 6.90
N ARG A 147 11.12 -24.37 7.79
CA ARG A 147 12.41 -24.47 8.52
C ARG A 147 12.41 -25.60 9.55
N THR A 148 11.28 -25.88 10.19
CA THR A 148 11.18 -27.00 11.15
C THR A 148 11.07 -28.35 10.45
N ALA A 149 10.45 -28.41 9.27
CA ALA A 149 10.33 -29.65 8.49
C ALA A 149 11.63 -30.08 7.78
N ASN A 150 12.57 -29.15 7.58
CA ASN A 150 13.85 -29.39 6.91
C ASN A 150 15.05 -29.51 7.89
N ARG A 151 14.77 -29.78 9.18
CA ARG A 151 15.75 -30.17 10.21
C ARG A 151 15.59 -31.64 10.53
#